data_AF-A0A9D1B425-F1
#
_entry.id   AF-A0A9D1B425-F1
#
_cell.length_a   1.000
_cell.length_b   1.000
_cell.length_c   1.000
_cell.angle_alpha   90.00
_cell.angle_beta   90.00
_cell.angle_gamma   90.00
#
_symmetry.space_group_name_H-M   'P 1'
#
loop_
_entity.id
_entity.type
_entity.pdbx_description
1 polymer ?
#
loop_
_entity_poly.entity_id
_entity_poly.type
_entity_poly.pdbx_seq_one_letter_code
_entity_poly.pdbx_strand_id
1 'polypeptide(L)' 'PADPEALLDRAALALVQDDFETALALLLRLHRQDAAYDGGVARKAMQAVFALLGEQHPLRRRFQSELLS' A
#
# COMPACT_ATOMS: atom_id res chain seq x y z
N PRO A 1 15.66 -7.78 -5.64
CA PRO A 1 14.68 -7.15 -4.71
C PRO A 1 14.88 -5.62 -4.72
N ALA A 2 13.80 -4.84 -4.61
CA ALA A 2 13.93 -3.38 -4.46
C ALA A 2 14.14 -3.07 -2.96
N ASP A 3 14.82 -1.98 -2.64
CA ASP A 3 15.02 -1.54 -1.25
C ASP A 3 13.65 -1.23 -0.59
N PRO A 4 13.33 -1.81 0.59
CA PRO A 4 12.11 -1.50 1.33
C PRO A 4 11.85 0.00 1.55
N GLU A 5 12.91 0.76 1.86
CA GLU A 5 12.79 2.21 2.09
C GLU A 5 12.41 2.94 0.80
N ALA A 6 13.06 2.59 -0.31
CA ALA A 6 12.75 3.16 -1.62
C ALA A 6 11.33 2.82 -2.11
N LEU A 7 10.78 1.66 -1.74
CA LEU A 7 9.38 1.31 -2.02
C LEU A 7 8.43 2.19 -1.20
N LEU A 8 8.75 2.42 0.08
CA LEU A 8 7.95 3.25 0.97
C LEU A 8 7.94 4.72 0.51
N ASP A 9 9.10 5.29 0.18
CA ASP A 9 9.22 6.68 -0.30
C ASP A 9 8.41 6.92 -1.57
N ARG A 10 8.49 5.98 -2.52
CA ARG A 10 7.71 6.07 -3.76
C ARG A 10 6.21 5.93 -3.52
N ALA A 11 5.81 5.07 -2.60
CA ALA A 11 4.41 4.96 -2.20
C ALA A 11 3.91 6.25 -1.58
N ALA A 12 4.71 6.88 -0.70
CA ALA A 12 4.39 8.16 -0.10
C ALA A 12 4.24 9.28 -1.16
N LEU A 13 5.14 9.33 -2.14
CA LEU A 13 5.03 10.29 -3.25
C LEU A 13 3.75 10.08 -4.07
N ALA A 14 3.41 8.84 -4.39
CA ALA A 14 2.18 8.52 -5.11
C ALA A 14 0.93 8.94 -4.32
N LEU A 15 0.92 8.76 -2.99
CA LEU A 15 -0.16 9.24 -2.13
C LEU A 15 -0.34 10.76 -2.15
N VAL A 16 0.77 11.52 -2.12
CA VAL A 16 0.72 12.98 -2.21
C VAL A 16 0.15 13.45 -3.56
N GLN A 17 0.25 12.62 -4.60
CA GLN A 17 -0.27 12.89 -5.94
C GLN A 17 -1.68 12.34 -6.18
N ASP A 18 -2.35 11.82 -5.15
CA ASP A 18 -3.62 11.10 -5.24
C ASP A 18 -3.60 9.86 -6.17
N ASP A 19 -2.40 9.36 -6.50
CA ASP A 19 -2.22 8.12 -7.26
C ASP A 19 -2.30 6.90 -6.31
N PHE A 20 -3.53 6.63 -5.86
CA PHE A 20 -3.81 5.57 -4.91
C PHE A 20 -3.52 4.18 -5.47
N GLU A 21 -3.63 3.96 -6.79
CA GLU A 21 -3.34 2.66 -7.39
C GLU A 21 -1.85 2.35 -7.31
N THR A 22 -0.99 3.30 -7.71
CA THR A 22 0.46 3.13 -7.60
C THR A 22 0.90 3.00 -6.14
N ALA A 23 0.35 3.83 -5.25
CA ALA A 23 0.65 3.73 -3.82
C ALA A 23 0.31 2.34 -3.24
N LEU A 24 -0.90 1.83 -3.51
CA LEU A 24 -1.33 0.52 -3.02
C LEU A 24 -0.48 -0.62 -3.61
N ALA A 25 -0.10 -0.54 -4.89
CA ALA A 25 0.76 -1.53 -5.53
C ALA A 25 2.15 -1.60 -4.88
N LEU A 26 2.74 -0.45 -4.58
CA LEU A 26 4.06 -0.36 -3.94
C LEU A 26 4.02 -0.84 -2.49
N LEU A 27 2.99 -0.48 -1.73
CA LEU A 27 2.81 -0.94 -0.35
C LEU A 27 2.55 -2.45 -0.28
N LEU A 28 1.74 -3.00 -1.18
CA LEU A 28 1.51 -4.44 -1.25
C LEU A 28 2.80 -5.19 -1.59
N ARG A 29 3.60 -4.66 -2.53
CA ARG A 29 4.91 -5.22 -2.84
C ARG A 29 5.85 -5.18 -1.63
N LEU A 30 5.90 -4.06 -0.92
CA LEU A 30 6.69 -3.93 0.32
C LEU A 30 6.24 -4.95 1.36
N HIS A 31 4.93 -5.09 1.58
CA HIS A 31 4.36 -6.05 2.53
C HIS A 31 4.69 -7.52 2.17
N ARG A 32 4.63 -7.87 0.88
CA ARG A 32 5.02 -9.22 0.41
C ARG A 32 6.51 -9.48 0.52
N GLN A 33 7.33 -8.44 0.43
CA GLN A 33 8.78 -8.54 0.56
C GLN A 33 9.19 -8.68 2.03
N ASP A 34 8.67 -7.83 2.91
CA ASP A 34 8.88 -7.88 4.35
C ASP A 34 7.66 -7.28 5.07
N ALA A 35 6.83 -8.17 5.62
CA ALA A 35 5.61 -7.79 6.31
C ALA A 35 5.86 -7.06 7.65
N ALA A 36 7.05 -7.23 8.23
CA ALA A 36 7.42 -6.66 9.52
C ALA A 36 8.24 -5.36 9.39
N TYR A 37 8.69 -5.02 8.18
CA TYR A 37 9.44 -3.80 7.90
C TYR A 37 8.76 -2.57 8.53
N ASP A 38 9.56 -1.80 9.28
CA ASP A 38 9.14 -0.62 10.01
C ASP A 38 7.85 -0.83 10.83
N GLY A 39 7.79 -1.95 11.56
CA GLY A 39 6.63 -2.30 12.39
C GLY A 39 5.35 -2.54 11.59
N GLY A 40 5.48 -3.05 10.36
CA GLY A 40 4.36 -3.34 9.46
C GLY A 40 3.74 -2.09 8.84
N VAL A 41 4.55 -1.06 8.57
CA VAL A 41 4.12 0.23 8.02
C VAL A 41 3.28 0.06 6.74
N ALA A 42 3.67 -0.88 5.87
CA ALA A 42 2.99 -1.11 4.60
C ALA A 42 1.51 -1.47 4.78
N ARG A 43 1.21 -2.37 5.71
CA ARG A 43 -0.17 -2.80 6.00
C ARG A 43 -0.99 -1.66 6.59
N LYS A 44 -0.42 -0.91 7.54
CA LYS A 44 -1.09 0.23 8.18
C LYS A 44 -1.39 1.34 7.17
N ALA A 45 -0.45 1.63 6.26
CA ALA A 45 -0.63 2.59 5.19
C ALA A 45 -1.74 2.16 4.22
N MET A 46 -1.77 0.89 3.78
CA MET A 46 -2.87 0.38 2.95
C MET A 46 -4.23 0.52 3.64
N GLN A 47 -4.32 0.25 4.95
CA GLN A 47 -5.56 0.44 5.72
C GLN A 47 -6.00 1.91 5.76
N ALA A 48 -5.07 2.86 5.92
CA ALA A 48 -5.38 4.29 5.87
C ALA A 48 -5.89 4.71 4.48
N VAL A 49 -5.27 4.22 3.41
CA VAL A 49 -5.73 4.48 2.03
C VAL A 49 -7.12 3.88 1.79
N PHE A 50 -7.40 2.68 2.29
CA PHE A 50 -8.74 2.08 2.20
C PHE A 50 -9.80 2.87 2.96
N ALA A 51 -9.44 3.54 4.05
CA ALA A 51 -10.34 4.43 4.78
C ALA A 51 -10.61 5.71 3.98
N LEU A 52 -9.60 6.29 3.34
CA LEU A 52 -9.73 7.48 2.49
C LEU A 52 -10.61 7.23 1.25
N LEU A 53 -10.41 6.10 0.57
CA LEU A 53 -11.16 5.73 -0.64
C LEU A 53 -12.62 5.37 -0.36
N GLY A 54 -12.94 4.92 0.86
CA GLY A 54 -14.26 4.43 1.22
C GLY A 54 -14.55 3.00 0.77
N GLU A 55 -15.64 2.43 1.28
CA GLU A 55 -15.94 0.98 1.18
C GLU A 55 -16.27 0.49 -0.23
N GLN A 56 -16.83 1.37 -1.06
CA GLN A 56 -17.31 1.01 -2.39
C GLN A 56 -16.24 1.18 -3.47
N HIS A 57 -15.06 1.71 -3.12
CA HIS A 57 -14.02 2.00 -4.11
C HIS A 57 -13.45 0.71 -4.73
N PRO A 58 -13.34 0.63 -6.07
CA PRO A 58 -12.86 -0.57 -6.75
C PRO A 58 -11.42 -0.95 -6.33
N LEU A 59 -10.54 0.04 -6.17
CA LEU A 59 -9.16 -0.21 -5.73
C LEU A 59 -9.09 -0.85 -4.34
N ARG A 60 -9.92 -0.39 -3.39
CA ARG A 60 -9.98 -1.00 -2.07
C ARG A 60 -10.32 -2.49 -2.16
N ARG A 61 -11.37 -2.85 -2.89
CA ARG A 61 -11.81 -4.25 -3.03
C ARG A 61 -10.72 -5.12 -3.65
N ARG A 62 -10.11 -4.64 -4.73
CA ARG A 62 -9.00 -5.34 -5.41
C ARG A 62 -7.84 -5.58 -4.47
N PHE A 63 -7.30 -4.53 -3.86
CA PHE A 63 -6.10 -4.64 -3.01
C PHE A 63 -6.36 -5.34 -1.68
N GLN A 64 -7.58 -5.29 -1.12
CA GLN A 64 -7.96 -6.12 0.02
C GLN A 64 -7.91 -7.61 -0.33
N SER A 65 -8.43 -8.00 -1.50
CA SER A 65 -8.33 -9.38 -1.96
C SER A 65 -6.89 -9.82 -2.14
N GLU A 66 -6.04 -8.96 -2.74
CA GLU A 66 -4.62 -9.26 -2.96
C GLU A 66 -3.77 -9.30 -1.68
N LEU A 67 -4.24 -8.66 -0.60
CA LEU A 67 -3.59 -8.70 0.71
C LEU A 67 -3.94 -9.96 1.51
N LEU A 68 -5.11 -10.55 1.23
CA LEU A 68 -5.59 -11.77 1.89
C LEU A 68 -5.18 -13.05 1.14
N SER A 69 -4.76 -12.94 -0.13
CA SER A 69 -4.22 -14.02 -0.95
C SER A 69 -2.76 -14.32 -0.62
#